data_AF-A0A354IQ27-F1
#
_entry.id   AF-A0A354IQ27-F1
#
_cell.length_a   1.000
_cell.length_b   1.000
_cell.length_c   1.000
_cell.angle_alpha   90.00
_cell.angle_beta   90.00
_cell.angle_gamma   90.00
#
_symmetry.space_group_name_H-M   'P 1'
#
loop_
_entity.id
_entity.type
_entity.pdbx_description
1 polymer ?
#
loop_
_entity_poly.entity_id
_entity_poly.type
_entity_poly.pdbx_seq_one_letter_code
_entity_poly.pdbx_strand_id
1 'polypeptide(L)'
;MYAWVISKLPIPLGVFVAFGYSALLGLIVSAVAAGAKVRNPGWMSKTGVLFALAGWYGQWVFWLTMLVTANTGGLAAGDPLQVAIGAASDPAGMFVLASDIATSGAVTIRKWVVPAFIVVLAWIGELAMHLMLPSFMGRLRAMAPFCETSGSWARKDVVECRFALLGSEDVERLTADPTLLSALLVPLAAGAPDYAELTLHRCAASDAYASLVNITSHPGDRGRPEKKQELLIDYLRLPGMDVDALVQELMQPIDPTAQAGDPGRPVAPDLAPALALLQDGALEQACAAAEAQFGSDDPAVQADALRICALACSGLERWQDACYHWQALLDYEPTAHNALQVATTSVMAGATAQGVEWIEQAAALNLRSRELPMLQVWIGFVTALGRTGQERAALPYLEKIRQVYAELGTTDATVLYAQRIPFFGAFLDNTRPLVRAALDDEQGRRWYASLLPSLDDRGKQELNAWLDESFGDSACQQPAV
;
A
#
# COMPACT_ATOMS: atom_id res chain seq x y z
N MET A 1 -46.47 -13.96 4.84
CA MET A 1 -45.71 -15.13 4.36
C MET A 1 -44.80 -15.71 5.43
N TYR A 2 -43.84 -14.95 5.98
CA TYR A 2 -42.94 -15.42 7.04
C TYR A 2 -43.66 -16.11 8.22
N ALA A 3 -44.60 -15.41 8.87
CA ALA A 3 -45.41 -15.94 9.97
C ALA A 3 -46.15 -17.25 9.61
N TRP A 4 -46.56 -17.40 8.35
CA TRP A 4 -47.26 -18.60 7.90
C TRP A 4 -46.27 -19.77 7.74
N VAL A 5 -45.12 -19.53 7.10
CA VAL A 5 -44.09 -20.56 6.91
C VAL A 5 -43.56 -21.06 8.25
N ILE A 6 -43.27 -20.17 9.21
CA ILE A 6 -42.74 -20.57 10.50
C ILE A 6 -43.75 -21.39 11.33
N SER A 7 -45.06 -21.15 11.14
CA SER A 7 -46.12 -21.94 11.79
C SER A 7 -46.21 -23.39 11.29
N LYS A 8 -45.62 -23.70 10.13
CA LYS A 8 -45.70 -25.03 9.49
C LYS A 8 -44.40 -25.81 9.58
N LEU A 9 -43.29 -25.17 9.94
CA LEU A 9 -41.98 -25.80 9.98
C LEU A 9 -41.61 -26.28 11.39
N PRO A 10 -40.80 -27.35 11.49
CA PRO A 10 -40.19 -27.71 12.76
C PRO A 10 -39.17 -26.64 13.18
N ILE A 11 -39.00 -26.48 14.50
CA ILE A 11 -38.24 -25.39 15.13
C ILE A 11 -36.83 -25.15 14.52
N PRO A 12 -35.99 -26.19 14.26
CA PRO A 12 -34.65 -25.95 13.70
C PRO A 12 -34.68 -25.29 12.31
N LEU A 13 -35.67 -25.65 11.47
CA LEU A 13 -35.87 -25.02 10.16
C LEU A 13 -36.45 -23.60 10.30
N GLY A 14 -37.22 -23.35 11.35
CA GLY A 14 -37.74 -22.02 11.69
C GLY A 14 -36.64 -20.97 11.89
N VAL A 15 -35.50 -21.36 12.47
CA VAL A 15 -34.35 -20.46 12.67
C VAL A 15 -33.78 -19.95 11.33
N PHE A 16 -33.62 -20.83 10.34
CA PHE A 16 -33.15 -20.43 9.01
C PHE A 16 -34.13 -19.52 8.30
N VAL A 17 -35.43 -19.77 8.44
CA VAL A 17 -36.47 -18.90 7.86
C VAL A 17 -36.51 -17.54 8.56
N ALA A 18 -36.31 -17.50 9.87
CA ALA A 18 -36.19 -16.27 10.64
C ALA A 18 -34.94 -15.46 10.23
N PHE A 19 -33.81 -16.14 10.04
CA PHE A 19 -32.61 -15.50 9.47
C PHE A 19 -32.87 -14.93 8.07
N GLY A 20 -33.51 -15.70 7.18
CA GLY A 20 -33.87 -15.25 5.83
C GLY A 20 -34.82 -14.04 5.83
N TYR A 21 -35.81 -14.03 6.72
CA TYR A 21 -36.69 -12.86 6.90
C TYR A 21 -35.92 -11.64 7.41
N SER A 22 -35.02 -11.82 8.37
CA SER A 22 -34.15 -10.76 8.87
C SER A 22 -33.25 -10.20 7.75
N ALA A 23 -32.66 -11.08 6.94
CA ALA A 23 -31.84 -10.68 5.80
C ALA A 23 -32.64 -9.89 4.76
N LEU A 24 -33.88 -10.31 4.48
CA LEU A 24 -34.78 -9.58 3.59
C LEU A 24 -35.08 -8.15 4.11
N LEU A 25 -35.38 -8.01 5.40
CA LEU A 25 -35.55 -6.68 6.01
C LEU A 25 -34.27 -5.85 5.89
N GLY A 26 -33.11 -6.46 6.09
CA GLY A 26 -31.82 -5.80 5.88
C GLY A 26 -31.59 -5.36 4.45
N LEU A 27 -31.94 -6.17 3.45
CA LEU A 27 -31.89 -5.79 2.04
C LEU A 27 -32.80 -4.61 1.72
N ILE A 28 -34.01 -4.58 2.28
CA ILE A 28 -34.93 -3.43 2.14
C ILE A 28 -34.30 -2.18 2.73
N VAL A 29 -33.74 -2.25 3.95
CA VAL A 29 -33.07 -1.12 4.59
C VAL A 29 -31.87 -0.64 3.77
N SER A 30 -31.06 -1.55 3.24
CA SER A 30 -29.94 -1.20 2.35
C SER A 30 -30.42 -0.57 1.03
N ALA A 31 -31.54 -1.04 0.45
CA ALA A 31 -32.12 -0.46 -0.75
C ALA A 31 -32.67 0.96 -0.48
N VAL A 32 -33.33 1.17 0.66
CA VAL A 32 -33.76 2.50 1.11
C VAL A 32 -32.55 3.41 1.32
N ALA A 33 -31.49 2.94 1.99
CA ALA A 33 -30.26 3.70 2.16
C ALA A 33 -29.66 4.12 0.81
N ALA A 34 -29.64 3.17 -0.15
CA ALA A 34 -29.10 3.39 -1.48
C ALA A 34 -29.91 4.43 -2.27
N GLY A 35 -31.24 4.29 -2.28
CA GLY A 35 -32.16 5.17 -3.03
C GLY A 35 -32.27 6.56 -2.41
N ALA A 36 -32.31 6.66 -1.09
CA ALA A 36 -32.35 7.92 -0.36
C ALA A 36 -30.96 8.55 -0.18
N LYS A 37 -29.89 7.90 -0.66
CA LYS A 37 -28.49 8.38 -0.61
C LYS A 37 -28.03 8.73 0.81
N VAL A 38 -28.47 7.96 1.82
CA VAL A 38 -28.15 8.24 3.22
C VAL A 38 -26.75 7.74 3.56
N ARG A 39 -25.88 8.67 4.01
CA ARG A 39 -24.46 8.39 4.30
C ARG A 39 -24.12 8.31 5.79
N ASN A 40 -25.07 8.57 6.69
CA ASN A 40 -24.83 8.52 8.12
C ASN A 40 -25.06 7.10 8.66
N PRO A 41 -24.00 6.36 9.09
CA PRO A 41 -24.14 4.97 9.50
C PRO A 41 -24.96 4.80 10.78
N GLY A 42 -24.89 5.77 11.69
CA GLY A 42 -25.66 5.76 12.93
C GLY A 42 -27.16 5.94 12.69
N TRP A 43 -27.53 6.85 11.80
CA TRP A 43 -28.93 7.03 11.38
C TRP A 43 -29.48 5.80 10.66
N MET A 44 -28.71 5.20 9.74
CA MET A 44 -29.16 4.00 9.05
C MET A 44 -29.24 2.78 9.96
N SER A 45 -28.36 2.65 10.94
CA SER A 45 -28.45 1.62 11.98
C SER A 45 -29.76 1.74 12.77
N LYS A 46 -30.10 2.96 13.25
CA LYS A 46 -31.37 3.22 13.95
C LYS A 46 -32.59 2.97 13.06
N THR A 47 -32.50 3.35 11.79
CA THR A 47 -33.56 3.09 10.81
C THR A 47 -33.76 1.59 10.61
N GLY A 48 -32.68 0.81 10.53
CA GLY A 48 -32.75 -0.65 10.47
C GLY A 48 -33.44 -1.26 11.70
N VAL A 49 -33.16 -0.74 12.90
CA VAL A 49 -33.86 -1.13 14.14
C VAL A 49 -35.36 -0.83 14.05
N LEU A 50 -35.76 0.34 13.53
CA LEU A 50 -37.18 0.69 13.38
C LEU A 50 -37.90 -0.23 12.39
N PHE A 51 -37.29 -0.50 11.23
CA PHE A 51 -37.83 -1.46 10.25
C PHE A 51 -37.94 -2.87 10.83
N ALA A 52 -36.94 -3.29 11.61
CA ALA A 52 -36.95 -4.57 12.30
C ALA A 52 -38.05 -4.68 13.35
N LEU A 53 -38.24 -3.66 14.18
CA LEU A 53 -39.32 -3.61 15.17
C LEU A 53 -40.68 -3.64 14.50
N ALA A 54 -40.88 -2.84 13.45
CA ALA A 54 -42.13 -2.83 12.68
C ALA A 54 -42.39 -4.19 12.01
N GLY A 55 -41.36 -4.79 11.40
CA GLY A 55 -41.45 -6.10 10.76
C GLY A 55 -41.70 -7.24 11.75
N TRP A 56 -41.08 -7.19 12.94
CA TRP A 56 -41.28 -8.17 13.99
C TRP A 56 -42.67 -8.03 14.63
N TYR A 57 -43.11 -6.82 14.95
CA TYR A 57 -44.46 -6.58 15.44
C TYR A 57 -45.52 -7.00 14.41
N GLY A 58 -45.32 -6.62 13.15
CA GLY A 58 -46.22 -6.98 12.06
C GLY A 58 -46.33 -8.49 11.87
N GLN A 59 -45.22 -9.24 11.91
CA GLN A 59 -45.30 -10.70 11.79
C GLN A 59 -46.05 -11.34 12.97
N TRP A 60 -45.86 -10.82 14.19
CA TRP A 60 -46.60 -11.25 15.37
C TRP A 60 -48.11 -11.03 15.24
N VAL A 61 -48.53 -9.87 14.73
CA VAL A 61 -49.93 -9.57 14.44
C VAL A 61 -50.53 -10.61 13.48
N PHE A 62 -49.81 -10.91 12.38
CA PHE A 62 -50.26 -11.91 11.43
C PHE A 62 -50.27 -13.34 12.01
N TRP A 63 -49.25 -13.70 12.80
CA TRP A 63 -49.16 -15.00 13.44
C TRP A 63 -50.33 -15.23 14.41
N LEU A 64 -50.63 -14.25 15.27
CA LEU A 64 -51.73 -14.33 16.21
C LEU A 64 -53.09 -14.34 15.51
N THR A 65 -53.26 -13.53 14.46
CA THR A 65 -54.47 -13.57 13.64
C THR A 65 -54.71 -14.97 13.06
N MET A 66 -53.67 -15.63 12.55
CA MET A 66 -53.77 -17.01 12.06
C MET A 66 -54.08 -18.01 13.18
N LEU A 67 -53.49 -17.84 14.37
CA LEU A 67 -53.74 -18.71 15.51
C LEU A 67 -55.20 -18.61 15.99
N VAL A 68 -55.72 -17.39 16.14
CA VAL A 68 -57.10 -17.13 16.56
C VAL A 68 -58.10 -17.64 15.54
N THR A 69 -57.90 -17.33 14.25
CA THR A 69 -58.80 -17.77 13.17
C THR A 69 -58.81 -19.29 12.99
N ALA A 70 -57.66 -19.95 13.16
CA ALA A 70 -57.57 -21.41 13.12
C ALA A 70 -58.27 -22.10 14.29
N ASN A 71 -58.17 -21.54 15.50
CA ASN A 71 -58.74 -22.14 16.72
C ASN A 71 -60.24 -21.88 16.89
N THR A 72 -60.78 -20.83 16.26
CA THR A 72 -62.21 -20.45 16.37
C THR A 72 -63.07 -20.91 15.18
N GLY A 73 -62.50 -21.72 14.27
CA GLY A 73 -63.24 -22.34 13.17
C GLY A 73 -63.64 -21.38 12.03
N GLY A 74 -62.96 -20.24 11.88
CA GLY A 74 -63.09 -19.30 10.76
C GLY A 74 -64.40 -18.47 10.69
N LEU A 75 -65.54 -19.02 11.11
CA LEU A 75 -66.85 -18.35 11.04
C LEU A 75 -67.16 -17.46 12.27
N ALA A 76 -66.56 -17.74 13.43
CA ALA A 76 -66.79 -16.99 14.67
C ALA A 76 -65.75 -15.87 14.94
N ALA A 77 -64.64 -15.85 14.20
CA ALA A 77 -63.50 -14.95 14.44
C ALA A 77 -63.67 -13.53 13.86
N GLY A 78 -64.66 -13.32 12.98
CA GLY A 78 -64.73 -12.14 12.12
C GLY A 78 -63.76 -12.21 10.93
N ASP A 79 -63.75 -11.15 10.11
CA ASP A 79 -62.83 -11.02 8.98
C ASP A 79 -61.37 -11.00 9.50
N PRO A 80 -60.48 -11.90 9.01
CA PRO A 80 -59.07 -11.93 9.41
C PRO A 80 -58.37 -10.58 9.30
N LEU A 81 -58.77 -9.73 8.35
CA LEU A 81 -58.22 -8.39 8.22
C LEU A 81 -58.60 -7.49 9.41
N GLN A 82 -59.85 -7.57 9.88
CA GLN A 82 -60.29 -6.81 11.05
C GLN A 82 -59.60 -7.27 12.34
N VAL A 83 -59.40 -8.59 12.49
CA VAL A 83 -58.63 -9.15 13.61
C VAL A 83 -57.19 -8.64 13.59
N ALA A 84 -56.55 -8.64 12.41
CA ALA A 84 -55.19 -8.13 12.26
C ALA A 84 -55.09 -6.63 12.55
N ILE A 85 -56.06 -5.81 12.08
CA ILE A 85 -56.11 -4.37 12.37
C ILE A 85 -56.29 -4.11 13.86
N GLY A 86 -57.19 -4.85 14.52
CA GLY A 86 -57.41 -4.76 15.96
C GLY A 86 -56.15 -5.10 16.75
N ALA A 87 -55.51 -6.23 16.42
CA ALA A 87 -54.26 -6.66 17.03
C ALA A 87 -53.10 -5.67 16.80
N ALA A 88 -53.00 -5.07 15.61
CA ALA A 88 -52.00 -4.05 15.29
C ALA A 88 -52.21 -2.73 16.04
N SER A 89 -53.45 -2.45 16.45
CA SER A 89 -53.83 -1.20 17.13
C SER A 89 -53.80 -1.31 18.66
N ASP A 90 -53.63 -2.53 19.20
CA ASP A 90 -53.57 -2.80 20.63
C ASP A 90 -52.27 -3.56 21.03
N PRO A 91 -51.13 -2.83 21.15
CA PRO A 91 -49.88 -3.43 21.61
C PRO A 91 -49.98 -4.06 23.00
N ALA A 92 -50.80 -3.50 23.90
CA ALA A 92 -50.94 -4.02 25.26
C ALA A 92 -51.63 -5.39 25.26
N GLY A 93 -52.73 -5.54 24.52
CA GLY A 93 -53.41 -6.82 24.34
C GLY A 93 -52.51 -7.88 23.70
N MET A 94 -51.66 -7.49 22.75
CA MET A 94 -50.66 -8.38 22.15
C MET A 94 -49.68 -8.96 23.18
N PHE A 95 -49.20 -8.14 24.12
CA PHE A 95 -48.31 -8.62 25.19
C PHE A 95 -49.01 -9.57 26.16
N VAL A 96 -50.26 -9.28 26.52
CA VAL A 96 -51.06 -10.18 27.38
C VAL A 96 -51.23 -11.54 26.69
N LEU A 97 -51.61 -11.53 25.41
CA LEU A 97 -51.81 -12.77 24.65
C LEU A 97 -50.51 -13.56 24.48
N ALA A 98 -49.38 -12.88 24.23
CA ALA A 98 -48.07 -13.53 24.17
C ALA A 98 -47.69 -14.19 25.51
N SER A 99 -47.99 -13.54 26.64
CA SER A 99 -47.78 -14.10 27.98
C SER A 99 -48.66 -15.33 28.24
N ASP A 100 -49.92 -15.29 27.82
CA ASP A 100 -50.83 -16.43 27.94
C ASP A 100 -50.35 -17.62 27.09
N ILE A 101 -49.86 -17.38 25.88
CA ILE A 101 -49.28 -18.42 25.02
C ILE A 101 -48.02 -19.02 25.65
N ALA A 102 -47.14 -18.20 26.22
CA ALA A 102 -45.93 -18.68 26.87
C ALA A 102 -46.26 -19.57 28.10
N THR A 103 -47.27 -19.22 28.88
CA THR A 103 -47.62 -19.90 30.13
C THR A 103 -48.56 -21.11 29.96
N SER A 104 -49.39 -21.12 28.92
CA SER A 104 -50.37 -22.19 28.63
C SER A 104 -49.74 -23.52 28.17
N GLY A 105 -48.43 -23.56 27.90
CA GLY A 105 -47.78 -24.78 27.39
C GLY A 105 -48.15 -25.11 25.94
N ALA A 106 -48.64 -24.13 25.18
CA ALA A 106 -49.08 -24.30 23.80
C ALA A 106 -47.96 -24.75 22.84
N VAL A 107 -46.69 -24.50 23.19
CA VAL A 107 -45.54 -24.92 22.40
C VAL A 107 -45.08 -26.30 22.88
N THR A 108 -45.20 -27.31 22.01
CA THR A 108 -44.75 -28.67 22.30
C THR A 108 -43.72 -29.14 21.27
N ILE A 109 -42.68 -29.86 21.73
CA ILE A 109 -41.66 -30.48 20.89
C ILE A 109 -41.69 -31.97 21.17
N ARG A 110 -42.05 -32.82 20.19
CA ARG A 110 -42.11 -34.28 20.37
C ARG A 110 -42.87 -34.69 21.66
N LYS A 111 -44.03 -34.06 21.91
CA LYS A 111 -44.89 -34.26 23.09
C LYS A 111 -44.35 -33.73 24.43
N TRP A 112 -43.16 -33.13 24.46
CA TRP A 112 -42.69 -32.36 25.61
C TRP A 112 -43.26 -30.95 25.56
N VAL A 113 -43.90 -30.51 26.65
CA VAL A 113 -44.31 -29.12 26.83
C VAL A 113 -43.05 -28.29 27.07
N VAL A 114 -42.84 -27.28 26.24
CA VAL A 114 -41.68 -26.39 26.37
C VAL A 114 -41.96 -25.42 27.52
N PRO A 115 -41.08 -25.32 28.54
CA PRO A 115 -41.24 -24.34 29.61
C PRO A 115 -41.37 -22.91 29.09
N ALA A 116 -42.24 -22.11 29.72
CA ALA A 116 -42.51 -20.73 29.32
C ALA A 116 -41.24 -19.88 29.14
N PHE A 117 -40.27 -20.02 30.04
CA PHE A 117 -39.03 -19.26 29.96
C PHE A 117 -38.19 -19.59 28.71
N ILE A 118 -38.21 -20.83 28.22
CA ILE A 118 -37.50 -21.22 26.99
C ILE A 118 -38.17 -20.58 25.77
N VAL A 119 -39.51 -20.54 25.76
CA VAL A 119 -40.28 -19.88 24.70
C VAL A 119 -39.95 -18.39 24.63
N VAL A 120 -39.93 -17.72 25.80
CA VAL A 120 -39.58 -16.29 25.88
C VAL A 120 -38.12 -16.05 25.45
N LEU A 121 -37.18 -16.89 25.87
CA LEU A 121 -35.78 -16.80 25.44
C LEU A 121 -35.63 -16.96 23.92
N ALA A 122 -36.41 -17.87 23.31
CA ALA A 122 -36.42 -18.04 21.86
C ALA A 122 -36.92 -16.77 21.15
N TRP A 123 -38.00 -16.15 21.64
CA TRP A 123 -38.51 -14.88 21.09
C TRP A 123 -37.54 -13.71 21.26
N ILE A 124 -36.84 -13.63 22.40
CA ILE A 124 -35.80 -12.63 22.62
C ILE A 124 -34.65 -12.84 21.64
N GLY A 125 -34.22 -14.09 21.43
CA GLY A 125 -33.18 -14.43 20.45
C GLY A 125 -33.59 -14.08 19.01
N GLU A 126 -34.84 -14.39 18.65
CA GLU A 126 -35.42 -14.03 17.35
C GLU A 126 -35.47 -12.51 17.17
N LEU A 127 -35.98 -11.76 18.15
CA LEU A 127 -35.98 -10.31 18.14
C LEU A 127 -34.56 -9.75 18.00
N ALA A 128 -33.61 -10.22 18.80
CA ALA A 128 -32.22 -9.78 18.73
C ALA A 128 -31.62 -9.97 17.32
N MET A 129 -31.85 -11.13 16.70
CA MET A 129 -31.44 -11.40 15.32
C MET A 129 -32.12 -10.46 14.32
N HIS A 130 -33.40 -10.15 14.51
CA HIS A 130 -34.14 -9.20 13.69
C HIS A 130 -33.66 -7.76 13.86
N LEU A 131 -33.21 -7.36 15.05
CA LEU A 131 -32.66 -6.03 15.27
C LEU A 131 -31.24 -5.89 14.71
N MET A 132 -30.39 -6.90 14.93
CA MET A 132 -28.97 -6.84 14.59
C MET A 132 -28.74 -6.80 13.07
N LEU A 133 -29.35 -7.71 12.31
CA LEU A 133 -28.98 -7.88 10.90
C LEU A 133 -29.40 -6.69 10.01
N PRO A 134 -30.64 -6.17 10.06
CA PRO A 134 -31.03 -4.98 9.28
C PRO A 134 -30.29 -3.71 9.72
N SER A 135 -30.06 -3.55 11.02
CA SER A 135 -29.23 -2.46 11.56
C SER A 135 -27.80 -2.51 10.99
N PHE A 136 -27.19 -3.69 10.99
CA PHE A 136 -25.85 -3.91 10.47
C PHE A 136 -25.77 -3.69 8.96
N MET A 137 -26.70 -4.27 8.18
CA MET A 137 -26.73 -4.13 6.71
C MET A 137 -27.00 -2.68 6.28
N GLY A 138 -27.88 -1.96 6.99
CA GLY A 138 -28.11 -0.53 6.77
C GLY A 138 -26.86 0.31 7.07
N ARG A 139 -26.17 0.01 8.18
CA ARG A 139 -24.90 0.66 8.55
C ARG A 139 -23.82 0.41 7.50
N LEU A 140 -23.61 -0.84 7.09
CA LEU A 140 -22.62 -1.21 6.07
C LEU A 140 -22.89 -0.49 4.75
N ARG A 141 -24.16 -0.41 4.32
CA ARG A 141 -24.51 0.29 3.08
C ARG A 141 -24.21 1.79 3.17
N ALA A 142 -24.49 2.43 4.29
CA ALA A 142 -24.22 3.85 4.51
C ALA A 142 -22.71 4.17 4.59
N MET A 143 -21.89 3.19 4.96
CA MET A 143 -20.42 3.31 4.97
C MET A 143 -19.79 3.14 3.59
N ALA A 144 -20.54 2.65 2.60
CA ALA A 144 -20.02 2.51 1.25
C ALA A 144 -19.70 3.90 0.66
N PRO A 145 -18.62 4.03 -0.13
CA PRO A 145 -18.25 5.30 -0.74
C PRO A 145 -19.33 5.76 -1.74
N PHE A 146 -19.64 7.05 -1.68
CA PHE A 146 -20.61 7.72 -2.54
C PHE A 146 -19.96 8.96 -3.16
N CYS A 147 -20.04 9.08 -4.48
CA CYS A 147 -19.51 10.22 -5.20
C CYS A 147 -20.61 11.26 -5.41
N GLU A 148 -20.47 12.40 -4.74
CA GLU A 148 -21.41 13.53 -4.85
C GLU A 148 -21.48 14.07 -6.27
N THR A 149 -20.35 14.07 -7.00
CA THR A 149 -20.25 14.58 -8.38
C THR A 149 -21.09 13.75 -9.35
N SER A 150 -21.05 12.42 -9.23
CA SER A 150 -21.81 11.51 -10.12
C SER A 150 -23.19 11.14 -9.57
N GLY A 151 -23.46 11.46 -8.30
CA GLY A 151 -24.68 11.06 -7.61
C GLY A 151 -24.86 9.55 -7.48
N SER A 152 -23.77 8.77 -7.55
CA SER A 152 -23.76 7.31 -7.60
C SER A 152 -22.88 6.69 -6.51
N TRP A 153 -23.25 5.47 -6.10
CA TRP A 153 -22.45 4.66 -5.18
C TRP A 153 -21.28 4.04 -5.92
N ALA A 154 -20.10 4.01 -5.30
CA ALA A 154 -18.94 3.46 -5.95
C ALA A 154 -19.04 1.93 -6.08
N ARG A 155 -18.48 1.41 -7.16
CA ARG A 155 -18.30 -0.01 -7.40
C ARG A 155 -16.94 -0.44 -6.85
N LYS A 156 -16.93 -1.49 -6.03
CA LYS A 156 -15.70 -2.08 -5.49
C LYS A 156 -15.08 -3.02 -6.52
N ASP A 157 -13.84 -2.75 -6.90
CA ASP A 157 -12.99 -3.60 -7.73
C ASP A 157 -11.69 -3.88 -6.96
N VAL A 158 -11.46 -5.15 -6.61
CA VAL A 158 -10.22 -5.56 -5.95
C VAL A 158 -9.16 -5.80 -7.02
N VAL A 159 -8.00 -5.18 -6.89
CA VAL A 159 -6.89 -5.41 -7.83
C VAL A 159 -6.28 -6.77 -7.51
N GLU A 160 -6.21 -7.65 -8.51
CA GLU A 160 -5.74 -9.04 -8.31
C GLU A 160 -4.24 -9.13 -7.97
N CYS A 161 -3.48 -8.08 -8.30
CA CYS A 161 -2.07 -7.97 -7.96
C CYS A 161 -1.88 -7.75 -6.44
N ARG A 162 -0.90 -8.44 -5.86
CA ARG A 162 -0.48 -8.28 -4.46
C ARG A 162 0.71 -7.34 -4.42
N PHE A 163 0.78 -6.49 -3.40
CA PHE A 163 1.85 -5.50 -3.28
C PHE A 163 2.70 -5.73 -2.04
N ALA A 164 3.91 -5.20 -2.01
CA ALA A 164 4.74 -5.15 -0.80
C ALA A 164 3.98 -4.44 0.34
N LEU A 165 4.26 -4.86 1.57
CA LEU A 165 3.69 -4.19 2.75
C LEU A 165 4.10 -2.73 2.77
N LEU A 166 3.14 -1.86 3.08
CA LEU A 166 3.37 -0.43 3.21
C LEU A 166 3.62 -0.08 4.68
N GLY A 167 4.57 0.83 4.93
CA GLY A 167 4.84 1.40 6.25
C GLY A 167 3.99 2.64 6.55
N SER A 168 4.14 3.19 7.76
CA SER A 168 3.47 4.44 8.16
C SER A 168 3.89 5.64 7.31
N GLU A 169 5.16 5.69 6.89
CA GLU A 169 5.68 6.77 6.03
C GLU A 169 5.07 6.72 4.62
N ASP A 170 4.91 5.53 4.04
CA ASP A 170 4.25 5.38 2.74
C ASP A 170 2.80 5.88 2.81
N VAL A 171 2.12 5.61 3.93
CA VAL A 171 0.76 6.08 4.18
C VAL A 171 0.69 7.60 4.28
N GLU A 172 1.60 8.22 5.01
CA GLU A 172 1.69 9.69 5.10
C GLU A 172 1.95 10.32 3.73
N ARG A 173 2.87 9.76 2.95
CA ARG A 173 3.19 10.22 1.60
C ARG A 173 2.00 10.09 0.64
N LEU A 174 1.28 8.96 0.67
CA LEU A 174 0.07 8.75 -0.14
C LEU A 174 -1.06 9.70 0.25
N THR A 175 -1.18 10.02 1.54
CA THR A 175 -2.20 10.95 2.02
C THR A 175 -1.87 12.39 1.60
N ALA A 176 -0.60 12.75 1.57
CA ALA A 176 -0.13 14.05 1.10
C ALA A 176 -0.23 14.19 -0.43
N ASP A 177 0.12 13.15 -1.17
CA ASP A 177 0.07 13.12 -2.63
C ASP A 177 -0.46 11.77 -3.17
N PRO A 178 -1.74 11.70 -3.53
CA PRO A 178 -2.34 10.47 -4.08
C PRO A 178 -1.77 10.05 -5.44
N THR A 179 -1.04 10.92 -6.15
CA THR A 179 -0.41 10.57 -7.43
C THR A 179 0.75 9.60 -7.26
N LEU A 180 1.29 9.47 -6.05
CA LEU A 180 2.36 8.53 -5.70
C LEU A 180 1.88 7.07 -5.58
N LEU A 181 0.58 6.79 -5.80
CA LEU A 181 0.00 5.46 -5.61
C LEU A 181 0.70 4.37 -6.43
N SER A 182 0.97 4.60 -7.72
CA SER A 182 1.71 3.64 -8.54
C SER A 182 3.20 3.57 -8.19
N ALA A 183 3.76 4.67 -7.70
CA ALA A 183 5.16 4.73 -7.27
C ALA A 183 5.42 3.95 -5.97
N LEU A 184 4.45 3.90 -5.05
CA LEU A 184 4.63 3.26 -3.74
C LEU A 184 4.17 1.80 -3.72
N LEU A 185 3.21 1.43 -4.56
CA LEU A 185 2.76 0.04 -4.66
C LEU A 185 3.73 -0.80 -5.48
N VAL A 186 4.46 -1.70 -4.83
CA VAL A 186 5.42 -2.61 -5.46
C VAL A 186 4.78 -3.98 -5.67
N PRO A 187 4.55 -4.45 -6.91
CA PRO A 187 4.02 -5.79 -7.16
C PRO A 187 4.89 -6.90 -6.52
N LEU A 188 4.25 -7.88 -5.89
CA LEU A 188 4.88 -9.08 -5.32
C LEU A 188 4.62 -10.30 -6.20
N ALA A 189 5.61 -11.19 -6.27
CA ALA A 189 5.45 -12.49 -6.90
C ALA A 189 4.34 -13.32 -6.22
N ALA A 190 3.65 -14.13 -7.03
CA ALA A 190 2.56 -14.98 -6.54
C ALA A 190 3.05 -15.91 -5.43
N GLY A 191 2.35 -15.91 -4.28
CA GLY A 191 2.63 -16.80 -3.15
C GLY A 191 3.33 -16.18 -1.94
N ALA A 192 3.65 -14.88 -1.97
CA ALA A 192 4.16 -14.18 -0.80
C ALA A 192 3.17 -14.32 0.40
N PRO A 193 3.66 -14.69 1.60
CA PRO A 193 2.82 -14.89 2.78
C PRO A 193 2.27 -13.56 3.31
N ASP A 194 3.06 -12.49 3.20
CA ASP A 194 2.70 -11.16 3.65
C ASP A 194 2.63 -10.22 2.44
N TYR A 195 1.55 -9.44 2.35
CA TYR A 195 1.29 -8.57 1.21
C TYR A 195 0.29 -7.47 1.54
N ALA A 196 0.36 -6.35 0.83
CA ALA A 196 -0.68 -5.34 0.77
C ALA A 196 -1.68 -5.64 -0.35
N GLU A 197 -2.95 -5.34 -0.09
CA GLU A 197 -4.07 -5.45 -1.03
C GLU A 197 -4.62 -4.05 -1.33
N LEU A 198 -4.75 -3.73 -2.63
CA LEU A 198 -5.40 -2.52 -3.11
C LEU A 198 -6.84 -2.82 -3.53
N THR A 199 -7.78 -2.11 -2.91
CA THR A 199 -9.17 -2.06 -3.36
C THR A 199 -9.45 -0.71 -4.00
N LEU A 200 -9.94 -0.71 -5.24
CA LEU A 200 -10.40 0.49 -5.93
C LEU A 200 -11.92 0.60 -5.86
N HIS A 201 -12.41 1.80 -5.64
CA HIS A 201 -13.83 2.13 -5.57
C HIS A 201 -14.13 3.14 -6.67
N ARG A 202 -14.66 2.65 -7.79
CA ARG A 202 -14.91 3.44 -9.00
C ARG A 202 -16.27 4.11 -8.96
N CYS A 203 -16.32 5.39 -9.30
CA CYS A 203 -17.58 6.10 -9.49
C CYS A 203 -17.85 6.32 -10.99
N ALA A 204 -19.09 6.68 -11.35
CA ALA A 204 -19.45 6.89 -12.75
C ALA A 204 -18.83 8.15 -13.38
N ALA A 205 -18.30 9.06 -12.56
CA ALA A 205 -17.44 10.18 -12.98
C ALA A 205 -15.96 9.81 -12.80
N SER A 206 -15.05 10.59 -13.37
CA SER A 206 -13.57 10.40 -13.30
C SER A 206 -12.94 10.50 -11.89
N ASP A 207 -13.74 10.39 -10.83
CA ASP A 207 -13.30 10.32 -9.45
C ASP A 207 -13.32 8.86 -9.00
N ALA A 208 -12.25 8.43 -8.33
CA ALA A 208 -12.16 7.12 -7.71
C ALA A 208 -11.60 7.21 -6.29
N TYR A 209 -11.76 6.13 -5.54
CA TYR A 209 -11.16 6.02 -4.21
C TYR A 209 -10.36 4.72 -4.08
N ALA A 210 -9.30 4.73 -3.29
CA ALA A 210 -8.48 3.57 -2.99
C ALA A 210 -8.51 3.24 -1.49
N SER A 211 -8.65 1.97 -1.14
CA SER A 211 -8.40 1.47 0.22
C SER A 211 -7.22 0.50 0.18
N LEU A 212 -6.34 0.61 1.17
CA LEU A 212 -5.11 -0.18 1.29
C LEU A 212 -5.09 -0.95 2.59
N VAL A 213 -4.81 -2.25 2.50
CA VAL A 213 -4.80 -3.16 3.64
C VAL A 213 -3.52 -4.00 3.60
N ASN A 214 -2.75 -4.00 4.68
CA ASN A 214 -1.66 -4.95 4.89
C ASN A 214 -2.22 -6.27 5.42
N ILE A 215 -1.78 -7.38 4.85
CA ILE A 215 -2.15 -8.74 5.24
C ILE A 215 -0.87 -9.45 5.64
N THR A 216 -0.73 -9.76 6.93
CA THR A 216 0.41 -10.51 7.47
C THR A 216 -0.04 -11.90 7.93
N SER A 217 0.79 -12.91 7.68
CA SER A 217 0.55 -14.30 8.00
C SER A 217 1.40 -14.71 9.19
N HIS A 218 0.77 -15.14 10.28
CA HIS A 218 1.44 -15.70 11.44
C HIS A 218 1.27 -17.22 11.50
N PRO A 219 2.28 -17.98 12.00
CA PRO A 219 2.14 -19.42 12.20
C PRO A 219 1.08 -19.68 13.28
N GLY A 220 -0.06 -20.25 12.86
CA GLY A 220 -1.16 -20.55 13.76
C GLY A 220 -0.96 -21.87 14.51
N ASP A 221 -1.68 -21.99 15.64
CA ASP A 221 -1.57 -23.04 16.67
C ASP A 221 -1.86 -24.49 16.18
N ARG A 222 -2.21 -24.66 14.90
CA ARG A 222 -2.54 -25.96 14.26
C ARG A 222 -1.93 -26.14 12.87
N GLY A 223 -0.86 -25.41 12.55
CA GLY A 223 -0.20 -25.49 11.23
C GLY A 223 -0.99 -24.86 10.08
N ARG A 224 -2.09 -24.13 10.38
CA ARG A 224 -2.74 -23.23 9.43
C ARG A 224 -2.27 -21.80 9.69
N PRO A 225 -1.78 -21.07 8.68
CA PRO A 225 -1.40 -19.68 8.86
C PRO A 225 -2.63 -18.84 9.19
N GLU A 226 -2.53 -18.05 10.26
CA GLU A 226 -3.56 -17.08 10.65
C GLU A 226 -3.21 -15.73 10.01
N LYS A 227 -4.17 -15.13 9.30
CA LYS A 227 -3.96 -13.86 8.60
C LYS A 227 -4.47 -12.71 9.46
N LYS A 228 -3.60 -11.76 9.77
CA LYS A 228 -3.95 -10.48 10.37
C LYS A 228 -4.11 -9.44 9.27
N GLN A 229 -5.19 -8.67 9.31
CA GLN A 229 -5.45 -7.57 8.39
C GLN A 229 -5.30 -6.25 9.13
N GLU A 230 -4.52 -5.34 8.57
CA GLU A 230 -4.32 -3.99 9.08
C GLU A 230 -4.74 -2.99 8.00
N LEU A 231 -5.81 -2.25 8.27
CA LEU A 231 -6.29 -1.20 7.38
C LEU A 231 -5.38 0.01 7.51
N LEU A 232 -4.68 0.35 6.42
CA LEU A 232 -3.73 1.46 6.38
C LEU A 232 -4.40 2.75 5.95
N ILE A 233 -5.11 2.70 4.82
CA ILE A 233 -5.85 3.85 4.29
C ILE A 233 -7.24 3.39 3.91
N ASP A 234 -8.24 4.14 4.37
CA ASP A 234 -9.63 3.95 3.99
C ASP A 234 -10.10 5.09 3.09
N TYR A 235 -10.42 4.78 1.83
CA TYR A 235 -10.97 5.70 0.84
C TYR A 235 -10.12 6.93 0.51
N LEU A 236 -8.84 6.73 0.16
CA LEU A 236 -8.00 7.77 -0.45
C LEU A 236 -8.63 8.24 -1.76
N ARG A 237 -8.90 9.55 -1.90
CA ARG A 237 -9.46 10.10 -3.13
C ARG A 237 -8.38 10.17 -4.23
N LEU A 238 -8.71 9.71 -5.43
CA LEU A 238 -7.90 9.77 -6.64
C LEU A 238 -8.58 10.71 -7.65
N PRO A 239 -8.31 12.03 -7.59
CA PRO A 239 -8.99 13.00 -8.43
C PRO A 239 -8.48 12.97 -9.87
N GLY A 240 -9.37 12.74 -10.84
CA GLY A 240 -9.05 12.82 -12.28
C GLY A 240 -8.05 11.78 -12.78
N MET A 241 -7.77 10.75 -11.98
CA MET A 241 -6.86 9.67 -12.34
C MET A 241 -7.61 8.64 -13.19
N ASP A 242 -7.03 8.29 -14.34
CA ASP A 242 -7.53 7.18 -15.15
C ASP A 242 -7.24 5.86 -14.43
N VAL A 243 -8.27 5.32 -13.79
CA VAL A 243 -8.17 4.10 -12.99
C VAL A 243 -7.87 2.89 -13.86
N ASP A 244 -8.30 2.87 -15.13
CA ASP A 244 -7.98 1.78 -16.03
C ASP A 244 -6.52 1.83 -16.46
N ALA A 245 -6.00 3.02 -16.76
CA ALA A 245 -4.57 3.22 -17.00
C ALA A 245 -3.73 2.87 -15.76
N LEU A 246 -4.15 3.28 -14.57
CA LEU A 246 -3.49 2.94 -13.30
C LEU A 246 -3.48 1.42 -13.06
N VAL A 247 -4.62 0.75 -13.24
CA VAL A 247 -4.69 -0.71 -13.06
C VAL A 247 -3.82 -1.41 -14.10
N GLN A 248 -3.79 -0.92 -15.35
CA GLN A 248 -2.87 -1.44 -16.36
C GLN A 248 -1.42 -1.24 -15.95
N GLU A 249 -1.03 -0.05 -15.48
CA GLU A 249 0.32 0.27 -14.98
C GLU A 249 0.73 -0.65 -13.82
N LEU A 250 -0.15 -0.83 -12.83
CA LEU A 250 0.07 -1.70 -11.67
C LEU A 250 0.09 -3.20 -12.00
N MET A 251 -0.57 -3.59 -13.10
CA MET A 251 -0.60 -4.97 -13.58
C MET A 251 0.42 -5.26 -14.69
N GLN A 252 1.18 -4.25 -15.15
CA GLN A 252 2.28 -4.54 -16.06
C GLN A 252 3.25 -5.46 -15.32
N PRO A 253 3.58 -6.63 -15.88
CA PRO A 253 4.63 -7.45 -15.31
C PRO A 253 5.87 -6.57 -15.22
N ILE A 254 6.46 -6.48 -14.03
CA ILE A 254 7.81 -5.95 -13.88
C ILE A 254 8.63 -6.78 -14.85
N ASP A 255 9.03 -6.19 -15.98
CA ASP A 255 9.83 -6.90 -16.96
C ASP A 255 11.15 -7.22 -16.26
N PRO A 256 11.43 -8.48 -15.93
CA PRO A 256 12.67 -8.82 -15.26
C PRO A 256 13.87 -8.53 -16.16
N THR A 257 13.66 -8.28 -17.47
CA THR A 257 14.71 -7.81 -18.38
C THR A 257 14.99 -6.30 -18.30
N ALA A 258 14.12 -5.53 -17.64
CA ALA A 258 14.39 -4.12 -17.28
C ALA A 258 15.07 -3.97 -15.92
N GLN A 259 15.41 -5.09 -15.25
CA GLN A 259 16.44 -5.07 -14.21
C GLN A 259 17.77 -4.73 -14.90
N ALA A 260 18.43 -3.67 -14.41
CA ALA A 260 19.83 -3.30 -14.66
C ALA A 260 20.58 -4.37 -15.46
N GLY A 261 20.94 -4.08 -16.73
CA GLY A 261 21.60 -4.99 -17.67
C GLY A 261 21.99 -6.32 -17.04
N ASP A 262 21.10 -7.30 -17.15
CA ASP A 262 21.14 -8.60 -16.45
C ASP A 262 22.59 -9.02 -16.15
N PRO A 263 23.06 -8.92 -14.88
CA PRO A 263 24.42 -9.32 -14.51
C PRO A 263 24.68 -10.82 -14.76
N GLY A 264 23.63 -11.58 -15.09
CA GLY A 264 23.65 -12.99 -15.47
C GLY A 264 23.37 -13.25 -16.95
N ARG A 265 23.12 -12.23 -17.79
CA ARG A 265 23.00 -12.46 -19.24
C ARG A 265 24.40 -12.84 -19.73
N PRO A 266 24.56 -14.03 -20.31
CA PRO A 266 25.85 -14.41 -20.88
C PRO A 266 26.18 -13.43 -22.00
N VAL A 267 27.34 -12.78 -21.88
CA VAL A 267 27.91 -11.94 -22.94
C VAL A 267 27.92 -12.74 -24.24
N ALA A 268 27.59 -12.08 -25.35
CA ALA A 268 27.55 -12.73 -26.65
C ALA A 268 28.83 -13.58 -26.87
N PRO A 269 28.71 -14.83 -27.35
CA PRO A 269 29.86 -15.74 -27.48
C PRO A 269 31.03 -15.13 -28.26
N ASP A 270 30.71 -14.29 -29.24
CA ASP A 270 31.67 -13.59 -30.10
C ASP A 270 32.53 -12.56 -29.34
N LEU A 271 32.05 -12.08 -28.18
CA LEU A 271 32.75 -11.15 -27.29
C LEU A 271 33.42 -11.84 -26.09
N ALA A 272 33.29 -13.17 -25.95
CA ALA A 272 33.96 -13.90 -24.88
C ALA A 272 35.49 -13.64 -24.82
N PRO A 273 36.24 -13.53 -25.94
CA PRO A 273 37.66 -13.18 -25.89
C PRO A 273 37.92 -11.76 -25.35
N ALA A 274 37.09 -10.78 -25.74
CA ALA A 274 37.21 -9.40 -25.27
C ALA A 274 36.89 -9.29 -23.77
N LEU A 275 35.89 -10.03 -23.30
CA LEU A 275 35.55 -10.11 -21.88
C LEU A 275 36.67 -10.74 -21.05
N ALA A 276 37.31 -11.80 -21.54
CA ALA A 276 38.45 -12.42 -20.86
C ALA A 276 39.62 -11.44 -20.72
N LEU A 277 39.94 -10.68 -21.77
CA LEU A 277 40.95 -9.63 -21.72
C LEU A 277 40.60 -8.52 -20.70
N LEU A 278 39.32 -8.14 -20.61
CA LEU A 278 38.85 -7.16 -19.63
C LEU A 278 39.04 -7.69 -18.20
N GLN A 279 38.68 -8.95 -17.94
CA GLN A 279 38.84 -9.61 -16.64
C GLN A 279 40.30 -9.78 -16.23
N ASP A 280 41.20 -10.02 -17.19
CA ASP A 280 42.64 -10.10 -16.99
C ASP A 280 43.32 -8.73 -16.83
N GLY A 281 42.57 -7.63 -16.95
CA GLY A 281 43.07 -6.26 -16.85
C GLY A 281 43.85 -5.77 -18.07
N ALA A 282 43.80 -6.49 -19.20
CA ALA A 282 44.39 -6.08 -20.47
C ALA A 282 43.48 -5.09 -21.21
N LEU A 283 43.25 -3.92 -20.60
CA LEU A 283 42.17 -2.99 -20.97
C LEU A 283 42.26 -2.49 -22.42
N GLU A 284 43.44 -2.12 -22.93
CA GLU A 284 43.59 -1.67 -24.32
C GLU A 284 43.24 -2.78 -25.32
N GLN A 285 43.63 -4.02 -25.02
CA GLN A 285 43.36 -5.17 -25.88
C GLN A 285 41.89 -5.56 -25.82
N ALA A 286 41.27 -5.48 -24.65
CA ALA A 286 39.84 -5.70 -24.46
C ALA A 286 39.01 -4.69 -25.27
N CYS A 287 39.37 -3.40 -25.22
CA CYS A 287 38.71 -2.36 -26.00
C CYS A 287 38.84 -2.60 -27.50
N ALA A 288 40.06 -2.84 -28.00
CA ALA A 288 40.29 -3.11 -29.42
C ALA A 288 39.55 -4.37 -29.91
N ALA A 289 39.49 -5.43 -29.10
CA ALA A 289 38.77 -6.65 -29.43
C ALA A 289 37.24 -6.44 -29.48
N ALA A 290 36.70 -5.61 -28.59
CA ALA A 290 35.28 -5.24 -28.59
C ALA A 290 34.91 -4.30 -29.75
N GLU A 291 35.73 -3.29 -30.05
CA GLU A 291 35.51 -2.35 -31.16
C GLU A 291 35.39 -3.07 -32.52
N ALA A 292 36.12 -4.17 -32.70
CA ALA A 292 36.04 -5.00 -33.90
C ALA A 292 34.63 -5.57 -34.17
N GLN A 293 33.78 -5.62 -33.14
CA GLN A 293 32.41 -6.14 -33.21
C GLN A 293 31.33 -5.07 -33.42
N PHE A 294 31.69 -3.79 -33.52
CA PHE A 294 30.70 -2.72 -33.77
C PHE A 294 29.96 -2.86 -35.12
N GLY A 295 30.58 -3.54 -36.09
CA GLY A 295 29.96 -3.85 -37.38
C GLY A 295 28.99 -5.03 -37.38
N SER A 296 28.73 -5.66 -36.22
CA SER A 296 27.76 -6.77 -36.12
C SER A 296 26.33 -6.30 -36.41
N ASP A 297 25.54 -7.13 -37.11
CA ASP A 297 24.12 -6.88 -37.34
C ASP A 297 23.25 -7.21 -36.10
N ASP A 298 23.83 -7.82 -35.06
CA ASP A 298 23.12 -8.15 -33.81
C ASP A 298 23.24 -7.02 -32.78
N PRO A 299 22.12 -6.34 -32.43
CA PRO A 299 22.11 -5.28 -31.43
C PRO A 299 22.64 -5.71 -30.05
N ALA A 300 22.49 -7.00 -29.70
CA ALA A 300 23.01 -7.52 -28.44
C ALA A 300 24.54 -7.53 -28.42
N VAL A 301 25.17 -7.94 -29.52
CA VAL A 301 26.64 -7.92 -29.67
C VAL A 301 27.14 -6.48 -29.62
N GLN A 302 26.45 -5.55 -30.28
CA GLN A 302 26.83 -4.14 -30.25
C GLN A 302 26.74 -3.54 -28.83
N ALA A 303 25.66 -3.82 -28.10
CA ALA A 303 25.51 -3.36 -26.72
C ALA A 303 26.61 -3.93 -25.79
N ASP A 304 26.90 -5.23 -25.90
CA ASP A 304 27.96 -5.86 -25.11
C ASP A 304 29.35 -5.30 -25.46
N ALA A 305 29.63 -5.04 -26.74
CA ALA A 305 30.88 -4.42 -27.18
C ALA A 305 31.04 -3.01 -26.61
N LEU A 306 29.98 -2.19 -26.69
CA LEU A 306 29.95 -0.85 -26.11
C LEU A 306 30.20 -0.89 -24.60
N ARG A 307 29.59 -1.84 -23.88
CA ARG A 307 29.82 -2.00 -22.44
C ARG A 307 31.26 -2.34 -22.10
N ILE A 308 31.88 -3.27 -22.84
CA ILE A 308 33.30 -3.63 -22.65
C ILE A 308 34.20 -2.42 -22.92
N CYS A 309 33.99 -1.69 -24.02
CA CYS A 309 34.74 -0.48 -24.33
C CYS A 309 34.57 0.59 -23.25
N ALA A 310 33.34 0.84 -22.79
CA ALA A 310 33.07 1.84 -21.76
C ALA A 310 33.79 1.52 -20.44
N LEU A 311 33.78 0.26 -20.01
CA LEU A 311 34.50 -0.22 -18.83
C LEU A 311 36.02 -0.14 -19.01
N ALA A 312 36.55 -0.59 -20.16
CA ALA A 312 37.98 -0.54 -20.46
C ALA A 312 38.50 0.90 -20.51
N CYS A 313 37.81 1.80 -21.21
CA CYS A 313 38.15 3.22 -21.26
C CYS A 313 38.06 3.89 -19.88
N SER A 314 37.09 3.50 -19.05
CA SER A 314 37.00 4.01 -17.67
C SER A 314 38.19 3.56 -16.83
N GLY A 315 38.62 2.29 -16.95
CA GLY A 315 39.80 1.77 -16.26
C GLY A 315 41.12 2.37 -16.75
N LEU A 316 41.18 2.80 -18.02
CA LEU A 316 42.31 3.52 -18.61
C LEU A 316 42.27 5.04 -18.37
N GLU A 317 41.27 5.53 -17.63
CA GLU A 317 41.04 6.96 -17.38
C GLU A 317 40.83 7.79 -18.67
N ARG A 318 40.41 7.14 -19.77
CA ARG A 318 40.01 7.77 -21.04
C ARG A 318 38.56 8.22 -20.94
N TRP A 319 38.29 9.19 -20.06
CA TRP A 319 36.93 9.56 -19.64
C TRP A 319 36.03 10.06 -20.78
N GLN A 320 36.59 10.74 -21.79
CA GLN A 320 35.84 11.18 -22.97
C GLN A 320 35.34 9.99 -23.79
N ASP A 321 36.20 9.01 -24.05
CA ASP A 321 35.85 7.80 -24.80
C ASP A 321 34.87 6.93 -23.99
N ALA A 322 35.10 6.80 -22.68
CA ALA A 322 34.18 6.08 -21.79
C ALA A 322 32.78 6.69 -21.81
N CYS A 323 32.68 8.02 -21.73
CA CYS A 323 31.41 8.74 -21.79
C CYS A 323 30.71 8.51 -23.14
N TYR A 324 31.44 8.57 -24.24
CA TYR A 324 30.91 8.27 -25.58
C TYR A 324 30.30 6.86 -25.65
N HIS A 325 31.01 5.85 -25.15
CA HIS A 325 30.51 4.48 -25.17
C HIS A 325 29.31 4.26 -24.24
N TRP A 326 29.28 4.87 -23.05
CA TRP A 326 28.11 4.81 -22.16
C TRP A 326 26.88 5.50 -22.75
N GLN A 327 27.06 6.63 -23.42
CA GLN A 327 25.96 7.33 -24.11
C GLN A 327 25.41 6.48 -25.25
N ALA A 328 26.28 5.93 -26.10
CA ALA A 328 25.86 5.03 -27.16
C ALA A 328 25.17 3.77 -26.63
N LEU A 329 25.64 3.21 -25.51
CA LEU A 329 25.00 2.06 -24.88
C LEU A 329 23.59 2.39 -24.38
N LEU A 330 23.36 3.62 -23.92
CA LEU A 330 22.05 4.05 -23.42
C LEU A 330 20.96 4.03 -24.51
N ASP A 331 21.34 4.22 -25.78
CA ASP A 331 20.40 4.11 -26.92
C ASP A 331 19.89 2.66 -27.11
N TYR A 332 20.68 1.66 -26.72
CA TYR A 332 20.28 0.26 -26.70
C TYR A 332 19.60 -0.12 -25.39
N GLU A 333 20.10 0.41 -24.27
CA GLU A 333 19.71 0.04 -22.92
C GLU A 333 19.47 1.29 -22.05
N PRO A 334 18.25 1.86 -22.10
CA PRO A 334 17.91 3.11 -21.41
C PRO A 334 17.69 2.90 -19.91
N THR A 335 18.73 2.44 -19.21
CA THR A 335 18.72 2.08 -17.80
C THR A 335 19.22 3.24 -16.94
N ALA A 336 18.79 3.28 -15.68
CA ALA A 336 19.26 4.29 -14.73
C ALA A 336 20.76 4.15 -14.41
N HIS A 337 21.27 2.93 -14.41
CA HIS A 337 22.67 2.60 -14.23
C HIS A 337 23.50 3.18 -15.36
N ASN A 338 23.13 2.92 -16.62
CA ASN A 338 23.87 3.46 -17.76
C ASN A 338 23.83 5.00 -17.75
N ALA A 339 22.67 5.61 -17.43
CA ALA A 339 22.58 7.06 -17.30
C ALA A 339 23.45 7.61 -16.15
N LEU A 340 23.55 6.90 -15.02
CA LEU A 340 24.48 7.25 -13.94
C LEU A 340 25.94 7.14 -14.42
N GLN A 341 26.31 6.11 -15.18
CA GLN A 341 27.66 6.00 -15.75
C GLN A 341 27.97 7.15 -16.72
N VAL A 342 27.00 7.58 -17.54
CA VAL A 342 27.15 8.78 -18.37
C VAL A 342 27.36 10.01 -17.49
N ALA A 343 26.58 10.18 -16.41
CA ALA A 343 26.72 11.31 -15.50
C ALA A 343 28.12 11.36 -14.87
N THR A 344 28.60 10.25 -14.30
CA THR A 344 29.90 10.18 -13.64
C THR A 344 31.05 10.34 -14.62
N THR A 345 31.02 9.67 -15.77
CA THR A 345 32.08 9.80 -16.79
C THR A 345 32.11 11.18 -17.44
N SER A 346 30.97 11.85 -17.61
CA SER A 346 30.91 13.26 -18.05
C SER A 346 31.63 14.18 -17.07
N VAL A 347 31.39 14.00 -15.76
CA VAL A 347 32.11 14.76 -14.72
C VAL A 347 33.60 14.47 -14.78
N MET A 348 34.01 13.20 -14.83
CA MET A 348 35.41 12.79 -14.91
C MET A 348 36.12 13.32 -16.16
N ALA A 349 35.39 13.52 -17.27
CA ALA A 349 35.88 14.15 -18.50
C ALA A 349 35.94 15.69 -18.43
N GLY A 350 35.55 16.31 -17.32
CA GLY A 350 35.53 17.77 -17.11
C GLY A 350 34.24 18.46 -17.56
N ALA A 351 33.23 17.72 -18.04
CA ALA A 351 31.95 18.24 -18.49
C ALA A 351 30.90 18.24 -17.36
N THR A 352 31.15 18.98 -16.28
CA THR A 352 30.33 18.95 -15.05
C THR A 352 28.86 19.30 -15.30
N ALA A 353 28.57 20.31 -16.13
CA ALA A 353 27.19 20.71 -16.42
C ALA A 353 26.39 19.56 -17.08
N GLN A 354 27.00 18.88 -18.04
CA GLN A 354 26.42 17.70 -18.68
C GLN A 354 26.22 16.56 -17.67
N GLY A 355 27.18 16.36 -16.77
CA GLY A 355 27.03 15.39 -15.68
C GLY A 355 25.82 15.67 -14.78
N VAL A 356 25.53 16.94 -14.50
CA VAL A 356 24.36 17.35 -13.69
C VAL A 356 23.04 17.09 -14.44
N GLU A 357 22.98 17.33 -15.74
CA GLU A 357 21.79 16.98 -16.53
C GLU A 357 21.55 15.45 -16.52
N TRP A 358 22.62 14.68 -16.68
CA TRP A 358 22.52 13.22 -16.72
C TRP A 358 22.18 12.58 -15.38
N ILE A 359 22.58 13.14 -14.25
CA ILE A 359 22.18 12.59 -12.95
C ILE A 359 20.68 12.81 -12.67
N GLU A 360 20.10 13.91 -13.18
CA GLU A 360 18.65 14.13 -13.15
C GLU A 360 17.92 13.11 -14.04
N GLN A 361 18.47 12.83 -15.24
CA GLN A 361 17.93 11.80 -16.12
C GLN A 361 18.06 10.40 -15.52
N ALA A 362 19.18 10.09 -14.87
CA ALA A 362 19.38 8.83 -14.15
C ALA A 362 18.35 8.68 -13.02
N ALA A 363 18.09 9.74 -12.26
CA ALA A 363 17.03 9.73 -11.24
C ALA A 363 15.63 9.52 -11.86
N ALA A 364 15.32 10.18 -12.98
CA ALA A 364 14.05 10.05 -13.67
C ALA A 364 13.83 8.66 -14.30
N LEU A 365 14.88 8.01 -14.77
CA LEU A 365 14.85 6.61 -15.21
C LEU A 365 14.69 5.67 -14.01
N ASN A 366 15.42 5.92 -12.92
CA ASN A 366 15.39 5.07 -11.74
C ASN A 366 14.05 5.13 -11.00
N LEU A 367 13.34 6.25 -11.05
CA LEU A 367 11.96 6.34 -10.54
C LEU A 367 11.02 5.34 -11.24
N ARG A 368 11.31 5.01 -12.50
CA ARG A 368 10.56 4.06 -13.32
C ARG A 368 11.08 2.64 -13.18
N SER A 369 12.38 2.41 -13.38
CA SER A 369 12.97 1.06 -13.39
C SER A 369 13.28 0.50 -12.00
N ARG A 370 13.51 1.36 -11.00
CA ARG A 370 13.88 1.03 -9.60
C ARG A 370 15.08 0.08 -9.48
N GLU A 371 15.96 0.15 -10.46
CA GLU A 371 17.10 -0.76 -10.57
C GLU A 371 18.26 -0.41 -9.61
N LEU A 372 18.32 0.85 -9.14
CA LEU A 372 19.34 1.32 -8.18
C LEU A 372 18.69 1.94 -6.94
N PRO A 373 19.26 1.76 -5.73
CA PRO A 373 18.93 2.61 -4.60
C PRO A 373 19.34 4.06 -4.90
N MET A 374 18.43 5.04 -4.76
CA MET A 374 18.73 6.45 -5.05
C MET A 374 19.93 7.01 -4.27
N LEU A 375 20.14 6.52 -3.06
CA LEU A 375 21.31 6.86 -2.26
C LEU A 375 22.63 6.47 -2.96
N GLN A 376 22.67 5.30 -3.63
CA GLN A 376 23.86 4.87 -4.37
C GLN A 376 24.11 5.75 -5.61
N VAL A 377 23.05 6.21 -6.27
CA VAL A 377 23.12 7.15 -7.39
C VAL A 377 23.81 8.45 -6.94
N TRP A 378 23.38 9.03 -5.81
CA TRP A 378 23.98 10.25 -5.27
C TRP A 378 25.42 10.03 -4.79
N ILE A 379 25.70 8.93 -4.09
CA ILE A 379 27.06 8.61 -3.61
C ILE A 379 28.03 8.47 -4.78
N GLY A 380 27.64 7.75 -5.84
CA GLY A 380 28.47 7.57 -7.03
C GLY A 380 28.79 8.91 -7.70
N PHE A 381 27.78 9.78 -7.84
CA PHE A 381 27.95 11.09 -8.44
C PHE A 381 28.80 12.06 -7.60
N VAL A 382 28.56 12.12 -6.29
CA VAL A 382 29.37 12.90 -5.34
C VAL A 382 30.83 12.45 -5.36
N THR A 383 31.07 11.14 -5.46
CA THR A 383 32.43 10.59 -5.56
C THR A 383 33.14 11.10 -6.83
N ALA A 384 32.46 11.13 -7.98
CA ALA A 384 33.02 11.64 -9.23
C ALA A 384 33.31 13.15 -9.16
N LEU A 385 32.40 13.94 -8.59
CA LEU A 385 32.59 15.37 -8.36
C LEU A 385 33.77 15.65 -7.42
N GLY A 386 33.92 14.86 -6.37
CA GLY A 386 35.05 14.95 -5.45
C GLY A 386 36.40 14.66 -6.10
N ARG A 387 36.48 13.63 -6.95
CA ARG A 387 37.71 13.28 -7.68
C ARG A 387 38.16 14.35 -8.67
N THR A 388 37.24 15.19 -9.14
CA THR A 388 37.50 16.24 -10.14
C THR A 388 37.63 17.63 -9.53
N GLY A 389 37.61 17.76 -8.20
CA GLY A 389 37.72 19.06 -7.51
C GLY A 389 36.50 19.96 -7.72
N GLN A 390 35.32 19.37 -7.87
CA GLN A 390 34.05 20.08 -8.10
C GLN A 390 33.18 20.07 -6.83
N GLU A 391 33.76 20.37 -5.67
CA GLU A 391 33.13 20.15 -4.37
C GLU A 391 31.90 21.03 -4.15
N ARG A 392 31.91 22.26 -4.69
CA ARG A 392 30.71 23.12 -4.68
C ARG A 392 29.53 22.52 -5.44
N ALA A 393 29.79 21.85 -6.56
CA ALA A 393 28.74 21.17 -7.32
C ALA A 393 28.24 19.89 -6.61
N ALA A 394 29.03 19.32 -5.67
CA ALA A 394 28.63 18.16 -4.88
C ALA A 394 27.64 18.51 -3.75
N LEU A 395 27.63 19.75 -3.25
CA LEU A 395 26.83 20.18 -2.09
C LEU A 395 25.34 19.81 -2.17
N PRO A 396 24.61 20.03 -3.28
CA PRO A 396 23.19 19.68 -3.36
C PRO A 396 22.93 18.18 -3.19
N TYR A 397 23.88 17.34 -3.58
CA TYR A 397 23.77 15.89 -3.48
C TYR A 397 24.22 15.39 -2.11
N LEU A 398 25.24 16.02 -1.52
CA LEU A 398 25.62 15.81 -0.12
C LEU A 398 24.45 16.16 0.82
N GLU A 399 23.70 17.21 0.51
CA GLU A 399 22.50 17.58 1.26
C GLU A 399 21.41 16.50 1.17
N LYS A 400 21.16 15.95 -0.02
CA LYS A 400 20.24 14.81 -0.20
C LYS A 400 20.67 13.59 0.61
N ILE A 401 21.98 13.26 0.61
CA ILE A 401 22.52 12.16 1.42
C ILE A 401 22.36 12.44 2.91
N ARG A 402 22.67 13.67 3.36
CA ARG A 402 22.51 14.10 4.75
C ARG A 402 21.06 13.98 5.21
N GLN A 403 20.11 14.38 4.37
CA GLN A 403 18.68 14.32 4.66
C GLN A 403 18.20 12.89 4.93
N VAL A 404 18.76 11.86 4.28
CA VAL A 404 18.43 10.45 4.56
C VAL A 404 18.66 10.11 6.04
N TYR A 405 19.75 10.58 6.65
CA TYR A 405 20.02 10.36 8.07
C TYR A 405 19.07 11.16 8.98
N ALA A 406 18.67 12.36 8.55
CA ALA A 406 17.72 13.18 9.29
C ALA A 406 16.32 12.56 9.32
N GLU A 407 15.89 11.99 8.19
CA GLU A 407 14.58 11.34 8.05
C GLU A 407 14.53 9.99 8.78
N LEU A 408 15.60 9.20 8.68
CA LEU A 408 15.65 7.89 9.35
C LEU A 408 15.59 7.99 10.87
N GLY A 409 16.11 9.08 11.46
CA GLY A 409 16.04 9.36 12.90
C GLY A 409 16.81 8.38 13.80
N THR A 410 17.51 7.40 13.23
CA THR A 410 18.35 6.43 13.95
C THR A 410 19.71 6.27 13.26
N THR A 411 20.76 6.14 14.07
CA THR A 411 22.13 5.87 13.62
C THR A 411 22.57 4.44 13.93
N ASP A 412 21.62 3.55 14.27
CA ASP A 412 21.92 2.16 14.57
C ASP A 412 22.52 1.44 13.36
N ALA A 413 23.71 0.84 13.56
CA ALA A 413 24.45 0.17 12.50
C ALA A 413 23.68 -1.01 11.88
N THR A 414 22.82 -1.70 12.65
CA THR A 414 22.01 -2.81 12.14
C THR A 414 20.94 -2.30 11.19
N VAL A 415 20.27 -1.20 11.55
CA VAL A 415 19.25 -0.55 10.71
C VAL A 415 19.88 -0.02 9.43
N LEU A 416 20.99 0.72 9.54
CA LEU A 416 21.72 1.26 8.39
C LEU A 416 22.18 0.14 7.45
N TYR A 417 22.74 -0.94 7.98
CA TYR A 417 23.17 -2.10 7.19
C TYR A 417 21.98 -2.77 6.49
N ALA A 418 20.87 -2.99 7.20
CA ALA A 418 19.67 -3.62 6.63
C ALA A 418 19.08 -2.79 5.47
N GLN A 419 19.15 -1.46 5.56
CA GLN A 419 18.68 -0.54 4.53
C GLN A 419 19.74 -0.19 3.47
N ARG A 420 20.95 -0.78 3.54
CA ARG A 420 22.08 -0.50 2.65
C ARG A 420 22.50 0.98 2.64
N ILE A 421 22.34 1.65 3.77
CA ILE A 421 22.79 3.03 4.00
C ILE A 421 24.21 2.96 4.61
N PRO A 422 25.16 3.81 4.19
CA PRO A 422 26.48 3.85 4.82
C PRO A 422 26.38 4.09 6.34
N PHE A 423 27.33 3.53 7.10
CA PHE A 423 27.40 3.81 8.53
C PHE A 423 27.61 5.31 8.78
N PHE A 424 27.01 5.82 9.86
CA PHE A 424 26.97 7.26 10.12
C PHE A 424 28.37 7.88 10.20
N GLY A 425 29.28 7.33 11.00
CA GLY A 425 30.69 7.76 11.02
C GLY A 425 31.40 7.70 9.66
N ALA A 426 31.14 6.67 8.85
CA ALA A 426 31.71 6.57 7.51
C ALA A 426 31.17 7.67 6.57
N PHE A 427 29.89 8.06 6.71
CA PHE A 427 29.35 9.22 6.00
C PHE A 427 30.08 10.51 6.44
N LEU A 428 30.24 10.74 7.74
CA LEU A 428 30.92 11.92 8.26
C LEU A 428 32.36 12.02 7.71
N ASP A 429 33.15 10.96 7.85
CA ASP A 429 34.56 10.94 7.44
C ASP A 429 34.75 11.10 5.94
N ASN A 430 33.95 10.40 5.14
CA ASN A 430 34.07 10.43 3.68
C ASN A 430 33.58 11.74 3.07
N THR A 431 32.60 12.41 3.70
CA THR A 431 32.05 13.67 3.18
C THR A 431 32.79 14.90 3.70
N ARG A 432 33.49 14.81 4.83
CA ARG A 432 34.25 15.93 5.42
C ARG A 432 35.18 16.66 4.46
N PRO A 433 36.07 15.99 3.70
CA PRO A 433 36.97 16.71 2.80
C PRO A 433 36.20 17.51 1.73
N LEU A 434 35.08 16.98 1.23
CA LEU A 434 34.24 17.66 0.25
C LEU A 434 33.52 18.86 0.86
N VAL A 435 32.93 18.67 2.05
CA VAL A 435 32.22 19.74 2.76
C VAL A 435 33.18 20.88 3.12
N ARG A 436 34.40 20.60 3.60
CA ARG A 436 35.41 21.62 3.92
C ARG A 436 36.01 22.33 2.70
N ALA A 437 36.03 21.67 1.55
CA ALA A 437 36.46 22.31 0.31
C ALA A 437 35.36 23.21 -0.28
N ALA A 438 34.10 22.78 -0.14
CA ALA A 438 32.95 23.51 -0.68
C ALA A 438 32.49 24.67 0.24
N LEU A 439 32.60 24.48 1.55
CA LEU A 439 32.23 25.39 2.63
C LEU A 439 33.45 25.65 3.53
N ASP A 440 33.57 26.84 4.12
CA ASP A 440 34.61 27.06 5.14
C ASP A 440 34.35 26.22 6.42
N ASP A 441 35.33 26.14 7.32
CA ASP A 441 35.26 25.28 8.51
C ASP A 441 34.06 25.64 9.42
N GLU A 442 33.71 26.92 9.52
CA GLU A 442 32.57 27.36 10.34
C GLU A 442 31.24 26.94 9.71
N GLN A 443 31.09 27.15 8.40
CA GLN A 443 29.92 26.75 7.64
C GLN A 443 29.77 25.23 7.58
N GLY A 444 30.87 24.49 7.36
CA GLY A 444 30.90 23.03 7.38
C GLY A 444 30.49 22.48 8.75
N ARG A 445 31.02 23.04 9.85
CA ARG A 445 30.61 22.68 11.21
C ARG A 445 29.11 22.89 11.42
N ARG A 446 28.56 24.04 10.99
CA ARG A 446 27.11 24.32 11.07
C ARG A 446 26.28 23.37 10.20
N TRP A 447 26.77 23.02 9.01
CA TRP A 447 26.10 22.11 8.09
C TRP A 447 25.92 20.72 8.73
N TYR A 448 26.98 20.14 9.28
CA TYR A 448 26.90 18.89 10.03
C TYR A 448 26.03 19.02 11.30
N ALA A 449 26.23 20.07 12.10
CA ALA A 449 25.49 20.29 13.34
C ALA A 449 23.96 20.43 13.12
N SER A 450 23.52 20.79 11.91
CA SER A 450 22.10 20.84 11.57
C SER A 450 21.40 19.48 11.61
N LEU A 451 22.13 18.36 11.63
CA LEU A 451 21.57 17.02 11.86
C LEU A 451 21.15 16.77 13.31
N LEU A 452 21.78 17.44 14.29
CA LEU A 452 21.60 17.14 15.72
C LEU A 452 20.14 17.06 16.19
N PRO A 453 19.22 17.94 15.74
CA PRO A 453 17.82 17.85 16.18
C PRO A 453 17.11 16.56 15.76
N SER A 454 17.55 15.96 14.65
CA SER A 454 16.89 14.82 14.02
C SER A 454 17.50 13.46 14.38
N LEU A 455 18.67 13.43 15.00
CA LEU A 455 19.36 12.17 15.34
C LEU A 455 18.88 11.57 16.68
N ASP A 456 19.06 10.26 16.81
CA ASP A 456 18.96 9.54 18.08
C ASP A 456 20.07 9.95 19.07
N ASP A 457 19.95 9.55 20.34
CA ASP A 457 20.90 9.94 21.38
C ASP A 457 22.33 9.47 21.07
N ARG A 458 22.47 8.29 20.47
CA ARG A 458 23.76 7.76 20.00
C ARG A 458 24.35 8.65 18.92
N GLY A 459 23.58 8.95 17.87
CA GLY A 459 24.02 9.78 16.76
C GLY A 459 24.36 11.20 17.18
N LYS A 460 23.62 11.77 18.14
CA LYS A 460 23.94 13.06 18.76
C LYS A 460 25.29 13.03 19.49
N GLN A 461 25.57 11.97 20.25
CA GLN A 461 26.85 11.83 20.96
C GLN A 461 28.01 11.66 19.97
N GLU A 462 27.85 10.77 18.99
CA GLU A 462 28.85 10.52 17.93
C GLU A 462 29.14 11.78 17.12
N LEU A 463 28.10 12.50 16.67
CA LEU A 463 28.26 13.72 15.90
C LEU A 463 28.93 14.84 16.70
N ASN A 464 28.55 15.07 17.96
CA ASN A 464 29.19 16.10 18.78
C ASN A 464 30.67 15.81 19.01
N ALA A 465 31.02 14.56 19.37
CA ALA A 465 32.42 14.16 19.55
C ALA A 465 33.23 14.34 18.26
N TRP A 466 32.66 13.92 17.13
CA TRP A 466 33.28 14.05 15.82
C TRP A 466 33.45 15.51 15.37
N LEU A 467 32.47 16.38 15.67
CA LEU A 467 32.55 17.82 15.38
C LEU A 467 33.67 18.49 16.16
N ASP A 468 33.84 18.14 17.44
CA ASP A 468 34.90 18.70 18.28
C ASP A 468 36.29 18.20 17.84
N GLU A 469 36.41 16.95 17.38
CA GLU A 469 37.66 16.41 16.82
C GLU A 469 37.98 17.00 15.42
N SER A 470 36.97 17.12 14.56
CA SER A 470 37.15 17.44 13.14
C SER A 470 37.18 18.93 12.82
N PHE A 471 36.52 19.75 13.66
CA PHE A 471 36.38 21.19 13.49
C PHE A 471 36.76 21.98 14.76
N GLY A 472 37.26 21.32 15.81
CA GLY A 472 37.78 21.98 17.00
C GLY A 472 39.05 22.79 16.72
N ASP A 473 39.18 23.92 17.41
CA ASP A 473 40.17 24.96 17.19
C ASP A 473 41.61 24.45 17.01
N SER A 474 42.18 24.74 15.84
CA SER A 474 43.63 24.85 15.62
C SER A 474 44.26 26.07 16.36
N ALA A 475 43.54 26.69 17.30
CA ALA A 475 43.96 27.91 18.00
C ALA A 475 44.96 27.66 19.16
N CYS A 476 45.40 26.42 19.40
CA CYS A 476 46.36 26.10 20.48
C CYS A 476 47.72 25.56 19.97
N GLN A 477 48.13 25.91 18.75
CA GLN A 477 49.50 25.70 18.27
C GLN A 477 50.07 26.98 17.65
N GLN A 478 50.30 28.00 18.46
CA GLN A 478 51.38 28.95 18.16
C GLN A 478 52.72 28.32 18.59
N PRO A 479 53.76 28.33 17.74
CA PRO A 479 55.07 27.87 18.14
C PRO A 479 55.62 28.85 19.19
N ALA A 480 56.05 28.31 20.33
CA ALA A 480 56.85 29.07 21.27
C ALA A 480 58.15 29.51 20.56
N VAL A 481 58.35 30.83 20.47
CA VAL A 481 59.63 31.46 20.11
C VAL A 481 60.49 31.56 21.35
#